data_AF-A0A7S4MY63-F1
#
_entry.id   AF-A0A7S4MY63-F1
#
_cell.length_a   1.000
_cell.length_b   1.000
_cell.length_c   1.000
_cell.angle_alpha   90.00
_cell.angle_beta   90.00
_cell.angle_gamma   90.00
#
_symmetry.space_group_name_H-M   'P 1'
#
loop_
_entity.id
_entity.type
_entity.pdbx_description
1 polymer ?
#
loop_
_entity_poly.entity_id
_entity_poly.type
_entity_poly.pdbx_seq_one_letter_code
_entity_poly.pdbx_strand_id
1 'polypeptide(L)'
;TSGRLLLKGLWRPAAAHHQPAGPPMGHKPSKPPPPPLPEPPQDVIDADLLLGVMVLGALVAGVAVQNLMSHWWSSRCRSRNVIRCLGRSASCPVLDQLPKSAKEACATMMADFEDLKVRRCAPIDVRSPATPPRRRRSDTLASVIETMAVDEHQTALAKSRSESPSRSAEAAMAAARARQPHIIVLGDKQVGKSTVIDTLVKLANAKGVDLRVHEGLPEGCDEMDAFVTQASAVLVVWNAALADTGGTLREYVARHVQKYKAAYKSAAARRRMIRHRWWWHRWWRYVWQFVVDRWFTSPEEHAGRTLVLCNKTDQMLCPMPEIAGLQKDNLFLAGSARSGTNMSALFRRVEACAAPAKRWRRSLLGKL
;
A
#
# COMPACT_ATOMS: atom_id res chain seq x y z
N THR A 1 47.07 33.69 -17.60
CA THR A 1 46.31 34.65 -16.78
C THR A 1 45.29 33.87 -15.94
N SER A 2 45.76 33.07 -14.98
CA SER A 2 45.96 33.41 -13.55
C SER A 2 44.66 33.65 -12.78
N GLY A 3 44.37 32.75 -11.84
CA GLY A 3 43.27 32.88 -10.87
C GLY A 3 43.06 31.63 -10.01
N ARG A 4 44.08 31.20 -9.25
CA ARG A 4 43.96 30.18 -8.19
C ARG A 4 43.44 30.85 -6.91
N LEU A 5 42.36 30.34 -6.34
CA LEU A 5 41.90 30.66 -4.98
C LEU A 5 42.45 29.62 -4.00
N LEU A 6 43.22 30.11 -3.03
CA LEU A 6 43.77 29.41 -1.87
C LEU A 6 42.77 29.46 -0.72
N LEU A 7 42.47 28.32 -0.10
CA LEU A 7 41.89 28.22 1.24
C LEU A 7 42.97 27.71 2.20
N LYS A 8 43.41 28.59 3.11
CA LYS A 8 44.27 28.28 4.27
C LYS A 8 43.59 28.88 5.51
N GLY A 9 43.30 28.03 6.50
CA GLY A 9 43.01 28.40 7.89
C GLY A 9 43.34 27.19 8.77
N LEU A 10 44.56 27.10 9.33
CA LEU A 10 44.99 27.58 10.66
C LEU A 10 44.22 26.96 11.82
N TRP A 11 44.76 25.83 12.30
CA TRP A 11 44.57 25.28 13.64
C TRP A 11 45.61 25.91 14.59
N ARG A 12 45.18 26.32 15.79
CA ARG A 12 46.05 26.68 16.93
C ARG A 12 45.84 25.66 18.06
N PRO A 13 46.89 25.15 18.72
CA PRO A 13 46.77 24.41 19.97
C PRO A 13 47.26 25.19 21.20
N ALA A 14 46.77 24.71 22.35
CA ALA A 14 47.37 24.75 23.70
C ALA A 14 47.51 26.10 24.44
N ALA A 15 46.84 26.17 25.60
CA ALA A 15 47.25 27.00 26.72
C ALA A 15 47.40 26.09 27.95
N ALA A 16 48.62 26.03 28.48
CA ALA A 16 49.00 25.34 29.70
C ALA A 16 48.80 26.28 30.89
N HIS A 17 48.20 25.79 31.97
CA HIS A 17 48.13 26.49 33.25
C HIS A 17 49.30 26.08 34.15
N HIS A 18 50.12 27.06 34.52
CA HIS A 18 51.09 26.99 35.61
C HIS A 18 50.38 27.14 36.96
N GLN A 19 50.75 26.31 37.95
CA GLN A 19 50.51 26.56 39.38
C GLN A 19 51.86 26.72 40.10
N PRO A 20 51.98 27.71 41.03
CA PRO A 20 53.22 27.98 41.76
C PRO A 20 53.39 27.17 43.05
N ALA A 21 54.66 27.07 43.46
CA ALA A 21 55.22 26.36 44.59
C ALA A 21 54.71 26.85 45.97
N GLY A 22 54.62 25.91 46.92
CA GLY A 22 54.19 26.15 48.31
C GLY A 22 55.28 26.59 49.28
N PRO A 23 55.03 26.48 50.61
CA PRO A 23 56.07 26.44 51.63
C PRO A 23 56.06 25.12 52.45
N PRO A 24 57.13 24.80 53.19
CA PRO A 24 57.48 23.42 53.49
C PRO A 24 57.37 23.05 54.99
N MET A 25 57.50 21.75 55.24
CA MET A 25 57.98 21.08 56.47
C MET A 25 56.95 20.74 57.56
N GLY A 26 56.60 19.46 57.59
CA GLY A 26 56.09 18.71 58.75
C GLY A 26 56.38 17.23 58.54
N HIS A 27 57.10 16.61 59.48
CA HIS A 27 57.74 15.29 59.35
C HIS A 27 56.78 14.12 59.07
N LYS A 28 57.25 13.21 58.20
CA LYS A 28 56.61 11.96 57.75
C LYS A 28 56.68 10.85 58.81
N PRO A 29 55.59 10.11 59.06
CA PRO A 29 55.63 8.68 59.37
C PRO A 29 55.66 7.86 58.08
N SER A 30 56.40 6.74 58.10
CA SER A 30 56.64 5.81 57.00
C SER A 30 55.35 5.30 56.35
N LYS A 31 55.21 5.55 55.04
CA LYS A 31 54.06 5.13 54.22
C LYS A 31 54.12 3.61 53.96
N PRO A 32 53.02 2.86 54.18
CA PRO A 32 52.97 1.43 53.88
C PRO A 32 53.14 1.15 52.37
N PRO A 33 53.62 -0.05 51.99
CA PRO A 33 53.86 -0.42 50.60
C PRO A 33 52.58 -0.24 49.75
N PRO A 34 52.71 0.27 48.52
CA PRO A 34 51.55 0.51 47.66
C PRO A 34 50.85 -0.81 47.33
N PRO A 35 49.50 -0.83 47.28
CA PRO A 35 48.76 -1.99 46.81
C PRO A 35 49.15 -2.31 45.35
N PRO A 36 49.07 -3.60 44.95
CA PRO A 36 49.38 -4.01 43.59
C PRO A 36 48.53 -3.23 42.59
N LEU A 37 49.16 -2.74 41.52
CA LEU A 37 48.46 -2.02 40.46
C LEU A 37 47.34 -2.91 39.92
N PRO A 38 46.12 -2.36 39.75
CA PRO A 38 45.05 -3.09 39.06
C PRO A 38 45.52 -3.43 37.65
N GLU A 39 45.43 -4.72 37.30
CA GLU A 39 45.73 -5.16 35.94
C GLU A 39 44.84 -4.39 34.95
N PRO A 40 45.41 -3.92 33.82
CA PRO A 40 44.64 -3.19 32.83
C PRO A 40 43.49 -4.09 32.34
N PRO A 41 42.26 -3.55 32.20
CA PRO A 41 41.15 -4.33 31.67
C PRO A 41 41.56 -4.89 30.31
N GLN A 42 41.56 -6.21 30.20
CA GLN A 42 41.74 -6.87 28.91
C GLN A 42 40.55 -6.45 28.04
N ASP A 43 40.82 -5.66 27.01
CA ASP A 43 39.85 -5.30 25.98
C ASP A 43 39.46 -6.56 25.20
N VAL A 44 38.55 -7.35 25.77
CA VAL A 44 37.87 -8.44 25.08
C VAL A 44 36.93 -7.78 24.09
N ILE A 45 37.43 -7.55 22.88
CA ILE A 45 36.57 -7.24 21.74
C ILE A 45 35.67 -8.46 21.56
N ASP A 46 34.42 -8.35 21.98
CA ASP A 46 33.42 -9.41 21.84
C ASP A 46 33.35 -9.83 20.38
N ALA A 47 33.77 -11.06 20.09
CA ALA A 47 33.71 -11.66 18.76
C ALA A 47 32.30 -11.57 18.15
N ASP A 48 31.27 -11.55 19.01
CA ASP A 48 29.87 -11.36 18.65
C ASP A 48 29.56 -9.97 18.08
N LEU A 49 30.22 -8.91 18.57
CA LEU A 49 30.08 -7.56 18.03
C LEU A 49 30.68 -7.50 16.62
N LEU A 50 31.85 -8.12 16.42
CA LEU A 50 32.52 -8.18 15.13
C LEU A 50 31.67 -8.95 14.10
N LEU A 51 31.09 -10.08 14.52
CA LEU A 51 30.19 -10.88 13.69
C LEU A 51 28.92 -10.09 13.33
N GLY A 52 28.34 -9.37 14.29
CA GLY A 52 27.17 -8.52 14.07
C GLY A 52 27.42 -7.42 13.03
N VAL A 53 28.58 -6.75 13.10
CA VAL A 53 28.98 -5.72 12.13
C VAL A 53 29.17 -6.31 10.74
N MET A 54 29.78 -7.50 10.63
CA MET A 54 29.99 -8.18 9.35
C MET A 54 28.67 -8.58 8.67
N VAL A 55 27.72 -9.13 9.44
CA VAL A 55 26.39 -9.51 8.91
C VAL A 55 25.61 -8.28 8.45
N LEU A 56 25.66 -7.18 9.21
CA LEU A 56 25.01 -5.94 8.82
C LEU A 56 25.62 -5.36 7.54
N GLY A 57 26.96 -5.38 7.43
CA GLY A 57 27.68 -4.97 6.23
C GLY A 57 27.27 -5.75 4.98
N ALA A 58 27.17 -7.08 5.09
CA ALA A 58 26.75 -7.93 3.97
C ALA A 58 25.31 -7.65 3.51
N LEU A 59 24.38 -7.38 4.44
CA LEU A 59 23.00 -7.04 4.10
C LEU A 59 22.88 -5.69 3.38
N VAL A 60 23.62 -4.68 3.85
CA VAL A 60 23.65 -3.36 3.20
C VAL A 60 24.25 -3.46 1.79
N ALA A 61 25.32 -4.23 1.63
CA ALA A 61 25.93 -4.50 0.32
C ALA A 61 24.95 -5.23 -0.62
N GLY A 62 24.21 -6.21 -0.14
CA GLY A 62 23.19 -6.93 -0.93
C GLY A 62 22.09 -6.01 -1.47
N VAL A 63 21.57 -5.10 -0.64
CA VAL A 63 20.56 -4.12 -1.08
C VAL A 63 21.13 -3.14 -2.09
N ALA A 64 22.37 -2.67 -1.89
CA ALA A 64 23.04 -1.78 -2.82
C ALA A 64 23.24 -2.45 -4.20
N VAL A 65 23.72 -3.69 -4.23
CA VAL A 65 23.88 -4.48 -5.47
C VAL A 65 22.54 -4.71 -6.16
N GLN A 66 21.48 -5.02 -5.41
CA GLN A 66 20.15 -5.23 -5.98
C GLN A 66 19.59 -3.94 -6.63
N ASN A 67 19.73 -2.80 -5.97
CA ASN A 67 19.34 -1.50 -6.52
C ASN A 67 20.15 -1.17 -7.78
N LEU A 68 21.47 -1.39 -7.75
CA LEU A 68 22.35 -1.18 -8.90
C LEU A 68 21.97 -2.07 -10.08
N MET A 69 21.64 -3.34 -9.82
CA MET A 69 21.16 -4.26 -10.84
C MET A 69 19.82 -3.82 -11.42
N SER A 70 18.85 -3.44 -10.60
CA SER A 70 17.54 -2.96 -11.11
C SER A 70 17.69 -1.74 -12.03
N HIS A 71 18.55 -0.79 -11.64
CA HIS A 71 18.86 0.39 -12.42
C HIS A 71 19.58 0.01 -13.73
N TRP A 72 20.56 -0.89 -13.66
CA TRP A 72 21.30 -1.37 -14.82
C TRP A 72 20.42 -2.11 -15.84
N TRP A 73 19.52 -2.98 -15.38
CA TRP A 73 18.56 -3.69 -16.24
C TRP A 73 17.60 -2.71 -16.93
N SER A 74 17.06 -1.73 -16.18
CA SER A 74 16.17 -0.71 -16.75
C SER A 74 16.88 0.15 -17.80
N SER A 75 18.13 0.54 -17.54
CA SER A 75 18.97 1.31 -18.46
C SER A 75 19.30 0.51 -19.73
N ARG A 76 19.60 -0.79 -19.60
CA ARG A 76 19.91 -1.66 -20.74
C ARG A 76 18.72 -1.89 -21.67
N CYS A 77 17.51 -2.05 -21.11
CA CYS A 77 16.28 -2.12 -21.91
C CYS A 77 16.01 -0.80 -22.65
N ARG A 78 16.18 0.33 -21.95
CA ARG A 78 16.00 1.66 -22.56
C ARG A 78 16.99 1.90 -23.70
N SER A 79 18.27 1.57 -23.51
CA SER A 79 19.31 1.72 -24.54
C SER A 79 19.00 0.91 -25.80
N ARG A 80 18.50 -0.33 -25.66
CA ARG A 80 18.08 -1.16 -26.81
C ARG A 80 16.91 -0.56 -27.58
N ASN A 81 15.92 0.00 -26.88
CA ASN A 81 14.78 0.66 -27.53
C ASN A 81 15.20 1.94 -28.26
N VAL A 82 16.10 2.73 -27.67
CA VAL A 82 16.67 3.94 -28.32
C VAL A 82 17.44 3.57 -29.59
N ILE A 83 18.29 2.54 -29.56
CA ILE A 83 19.01 2.07 -30.76
C ILE A 83 18.04 1.60 -31.86
N ARG A 84 16.97 0.89 -31.48
CA ARG A 84 15.94 0.45 -32.44
C ARG A 84 15.18 1.64 -33.05
N CYS A 85 14.85 2.66 -32.24
CA CYS A 85 14.21 3.88 -32.72
C CYS A 85 15.13 4.68 -33.67
N LEU A 86 16.42 4.78 -33.33
CA LEU A 86 17.43 5.40 -34.20
C LEU A 86 17.51 4.68 -35.56
N GLY A 87 17.51 3.35 -35.57
CA GLY A 87 17.52 2.55 -36.80
C GLY A 87 16.28 2.77 -37.67
N ARG A 88 15.09 2.94 -37.08
CA ARG A 88 13.86 3.28 -37.82
C ARG A 88 13.89 4.70 -38.37
N SER A 89 14.40 5.65 -37.58
CA SER A 89 14.48 7.06 -37.97
C SER A 89 15.51 7.38 -39.05
N ALA A 90 16.47 6.48 -39.30
CA ALA A 90 17.44 6.61 -40.38
C ALA A 90 16.80 6.66 -41.78
N SER A 91 15.51 6.27 -41.89
CA SER A 91 14.73 6.42 -43.12
C SER A 91 14.17 7.83 -43.36
N CYS A 92 14.32 8.76 -42.39
CA CYS A 92 13.82 10.12 -42.48
C CYS A 92 14.97 11.11 -42.74
N PRO A 93 15.12 11.67 -43.96
CA PRO A 93 16.25 12.54 -44.31
C PRO A 93 16.27 13.86 -43.53
N VAL A 94 15.12 14.28 -42.99
CA VAL A 94 15.00 15.49 -42.14
C VAL A 94 15.70 15.30 -40.79
N LEU A 95 15.63 14.10 -40.22
CA LEU A 95 16.30 13.81 -38.95
C LEU A 95 17.81 13.69 -39.12
N ASP A 96 18.31 13.51 -40.33
CA ASP A 96 19.73 13.33 -40.57
C ASP A 96 20.54 14.63 -40.50
N GLN A 97 19.88 15.77 -40.73
CA GLN A 97 20.47 17.11 -40.63
C GLN A 97 20.54 17.63 -39.19
N LEU A 98 19.93 16.94 -38.23
CA LEU A 98 19.95 17.36 -36.82
C LEU A 98 21.28 17.02 -36.13
N PRO A 99 21.72 17.81 -35.14
CA PRO A 99 22.88 17.47 -34.33
C PRO A 99 22.64 16.17 -33.55
N LYS A 100 23.72 15.42 -33.28
CA LYS A 100 23.66 14.08 -32.64
C LYS A 100 22.84 14.06 -31.34
N SER A 101 22.97 15.09 -30.51
CA SER A 101 22.20 15.23 -29.26
C SER A 101 20.68 15.36 -29.50
N ALA A 102 20.26 16.05 -30.56
CA ALA A 102 18.86 16.17 -30.93
C ALA A 102 18.32 14.85 -31.52
N LYS A 103 19.13 14.10 -32.28
CA LYS A 103 18.78 12.75 -32.74
C LYS A 103 18.55 11.79 -31.56
N GLU A 104 19.43 11.82 -30.56
CA GLU A 104 19.32 11.01 -29.34
C GLU A 104 18.10 11.40 -28.48
N ALA A 105 17.83 12.69 -28.32
CA ALA A 105 16.65 13.17 -27.61
C ALA A 105 15.35 12.77 -28.33
N CYS A 106 15.31 12.90 -29.66
CA CYS A 106 14.18 12.47 -30.48
C CYS A 106 13.96 10.96 -30.38
N ALA A 107 15.02 10.15 -30.46
CA ALA A 107 14.93 8.70 -30.29
C ALA A 107 14.48 8.30 -28.88
N THR A 108 14.89 9.05 -27.84
CA THR A 108 14.42 8.83 -26.47
C THR A 108 12.93 9.14 -26.34
N MET A 109 12.46 10.25 -26.89
CA MET A 109 11.02 10.59 -26.92
C MET A 109 10.21 9.56 -27.71
N MET A 110 10.72 9.08 -28.85
CA MET A 110 10.06 8.03 -29.63
C MET A 110 10.03 6.69 -28.88
N ALA A 111 11.10 6.33 -28.19
CA ALA A 111 11.12 5.14 -27.34
C ALA A 111 10.11 5.25 -26.19
N ASP A 112 10.04 6.41 -25.52
CA ASP A 112 9.06 6.67 -24.46
C ASP A 112 7.62 6.65 -25.02
N PHE A 113 7.41 7.13 -26.26
CA PHE A 113 6.12 7.10 -26.94
C PHE A 113 5.70 5.71 -27.44
N GLU A 114 6.62 4.91 -27.97
CA GLU A 114 6.38 3.51 -28.31
C GLU A 114 6.04 2.70 -27.05
N ASP A 115 6.75 2.93 -25.95
CA ASP A 115 6.42 2.39 -24.64
C ASP A 115 4.99 2.77 -24.23
N LEU A 116 4.56 4.02 -24.47
CA LEU A 116 3.18 4.47 -24.21
C LEU A 116 2.14 3.86 -25.17
N LYS A 117 2.49 3.60 -26.44
CA LYS A 117 1.61 2.97 -27.44
C LYS A 117 1.38 1.49 -27.14
N VAL A 118 2.43 0.75 -26.82
CA VAL A 118 2.33 -0.66 -26.38
C VAL A 118 1.43 -0.75 -25.13
N ARG A 119 1.52 0.24 -24.22
CA ARG A 119 0.62 0.36 -23.05
C ARG A 119 -0.85 0.60 -23.41
N ARG A 120 -1.16 1.21 -24.57
CA ARG A 120 -2.54 1.55 -25.00
C ARG A 120 -3.19 0.53 -25.94
N CYS A 121 -2.42 -0.18 -26.77
CA CYS A 121 -2.95 -1.07 -27.82
C CYS A 121 -2.95 -2.57 -27.48
N ALA A 122 -2.67 -2.96 -26.24
CA ALA A 122 -2.82 -4.36 -25.83
C ALA A 122 -4.28 -4.81 -26.07
N PRO A 123 -4.52 -5.86 -26.88
CA PRO A 123 -5.86 -6.27 -27.26
C PRO A 123 -6.67 -6.60 -26.01
N ILE A 124 -7.85 -6.00 -25.91
CA ILE A 124 -8.87 -6.44 -24.97
C ILE A 124 -9.26 -7.84 -25.46
N ASP A 125 -8.84 -8.86 -24.73
CA ASP A 125 -9.29 -10.24 -24.93
C ASP A 125 -10.79 -10.30 -24.57
N VAL A 126 -11.64 -9.86 -25.50
CA VAL A 126 -13.08 -10.09 -25.48
C VAL A 126 -13.25 -11.56 -25.87
N ARG A 127 -13.07 -12.43 -24.88
CA ARG A 127 -13.54 -13.81 -24.98
C ARG A 127 -15.06 -13.75 -25.03
N SER A 128 -15.63 -13.72 -26.23
CA SER A 128 -17.04 -13.93 -26.46
C SER A 128 -17.48 -15.20 -25.71
N PRO A 129 -18.59 -15.16 -24.96
CA PRO A 129 -19.09 -16.35 -24.29
C PRO A 129 -19.44 -17.38 -25.35
N ALA A 130 -18.78 -18.54 -25.29
CA ALA A 130 -19.12 -19.69 -26.08
C ALA A 130 -20.57 -20.09 -25.77
N THR A 131 -21.45 -19.90 -26.74
CA THR A 131 -22.79 -20.47 -26.76
C THR A 131 -22.67 -22.00 -26.64
N PRO A 132 -23.29 -22.64 -25.64
CA PRO A 132 -23.25 -24.10 -25.53
C PRO A 132 -24.02 -24.73 -26.71
N PRO A 133 -23.58 -25.88 -27.23
CA PRO A 133 -24.27 -26.56 -28.31
C PRO A 133 -25.65 -27.03 -27.84
N ARG A 134 -26.66 -26.56 -28.56
CA ARG A 134 -28.07 -26.91 -28.43
C ARG A 134 -28.24 -28.40 -28.76
N ARG A 135 -28.24 -29.27 -27.73
CA ARG A 135 -28.65 -30.68 -27.88
C ARG A 135 -30.14 -30.70 -28.25
N ARG A 136 -30.42 -31.08 -29.50
CA ARG A 136 -31.74 -31.56 -29.93
C ARG A 136 -32.09 -32.80 -29.09
N ARG A 137 -33.17 -32.71 -28.32
CA ARG A 137 -33.90 -33.88 -27.81
C ARG A 137 -35.28 -33.84 -28.43
N SER A 138 -35.48 -34.76 -29.37
CA SER A 138 -36.79 -35.21 -29.80
C SER A 138 -37.26 -36.29 -28.82
N ASP A 139 -38.53 -36.17 -28.42
CA ASP A 139 -39.54 -37.20 -28.16
C ASP A 139 -39.14 -38.52 -27.46
N THR A 140 -39.88 -38.89 -26.41
CA THR A 140 -40.95 -39.92 -26.47
C THR A 140 -41.44 -40.23 -25.04
N LEU A 141 -42.75 -40.12 -24.82
CA LEU A 141 -43.50 -40.68 -23.69
C LEU A 141 -43.80 -42.16 -23.99
N ALA A 142 -43.49 -43.11 -23.08
CA ALA A 142 -44.27 -44.33 -22.80
C ALA A 142 -43.56 -45.33 -21.85
N SER A 143 -44.39 -45.97 -21.00
CA SER A 143 -44.22 -47.22 -20.19
C SER A 143 -43.11 -47.26 -19.13
N VAL A 144 -43.31 -47.45 -17.82
CA VAL A 144 -44.17 -48.35 -17.01
C VAL A 144 -43.83 -49.85 -17.19
N ILE A 145 -43.61 -50.53 -16.04
CA ILE A 145 -43.24 -51.95 -15.77
C ILE A 145 -41.71 -52.12 -15.60
N GLU A 146 -41.17 -52.05 -14.38
CA GLU A 146 -41.09 -53.12 -13.35
C GLU A 146 -40.06 -54.20 -13.68
N THR A 147 -38.97 -54.27 -12.92
CA THR A 147 -38.37 -55.53 -12.45
C THR A 147 -37.36 -55.27 -11.34
N MET A 148 -37.62 -55.91 -10.20
CA MET A 148 -36.67 -56.08 -9.11
C MET A 148 -35.52 -56.99 -9.54
N ALA A 149 -34.34 -56.76 -8.98
CA ALA A 149 -33.48 -57.76 -8.34
C ALA A 149 -31.98 -57.45 -8.50
N VAL A 150 -31.32 -57.39 -7.34
CA VAL A 150 -29.97 -57.93 -7.06
C VAL A 150 -28.79 -57.21 -7.75
N ASP A 151 -28.07 -56.41 -6.96
CA ASP A 151 -26.66 -56.74 -6.69
C ASP A 151 -26.11 -55.94 -5.49
N GLU A 152 -25.99 -56.65 -4.36
CA GLU A 152 -25.15 -56.31 -3.23
C GLU A 152 -23.68 -56.56 -3.61
N HIS A 153 -22.96 -55.57 -4.12
CA HIS A 153 -21.49 -55.53 -4.01
C HIS A 153 -20.93 -54.15 -4.38
N GLN A 154 -21.02 -53.18 -3.45
CA GLN A 154 -20.21 -51.95 -3.54
C GLN A 154 -20.05 -51.17 -2.22
N THR A 155 -20.01 -51.85 -1.06
CA THR A 155 -19.88 -51.24 0.28
C THR A 155 -18.51 -51.39 0.94
N ALA A 156 -17.42 -51.54 0.17
CA ALA A 156 -16.06 -51.71 0.74
C ALA A 156 -15.01 -50.68 0.29
N LEU A 157 -15.39 -49.58 -0.37
CA LEU A 157 -14.43 -48.53 -0.81
C LEU A 157 -14.82 -47.09 -0.41
N ALA A 158 -15.76 -46.94 0.53
CA ALA A 158 -16.24 -45.64 1.03
C ALA A 158 -15.72 -45.28 2.44
N LYS A 159 -14.60 -45.86 2.89
CA LYS A 159 -14.09 -45.69 4.28
C LYS A 159 -12.75 -44.99 4.43
N SER A 160 -12.32 -44.20 3.44
CA SER A 160 -11.05 -43.45 3.55
C SER A 160 -11.07 -42.08 2.88
N ARG A 161 -12.12 -41.27 3.11
CA ARG A 161 -11.99 -39.82 2.86
C ARG A 161 -12.93 -38.96 3.72
N SER A 162 -12.86 -39.16 5.03
CA SER A 162 -13.33 -38.18 6.02
C SER A 162 -12.31 -37.04 6.13
N GLU A 163 -12.00 -36.37 5.02
CA GLU A 163 -11.26 -35.10 5.05
C GLU A 163 -12.26 -33.99 5.43
N SER A 164 -12.30 -33.71 6.74
CA SER A 164 -13.02 -32.62 7.41
C SER A 164 -13.32 -31.40 6.50
N PRO A 165 -14.54 -31.26 5.93
CA PRO A 165 -14.91 -30.14 5.05
C PRO A 165 -14.99 -28.78 5.79
N SER A 166 -14.88 -28.76 7.12
CA SER A 166 -15.04 -27.56 7.94
C SER A 166 -13.96 -26.48 7.71
N ARG A 167 -12.68 -26.86 7.56
CA ARG A 167 -11.59 -25.89 7.40
C ARG A 167 -11.58 -25.20 6.03
N SER A 168 -12.00 -25.92 4.99
CA SER A 168 -12.13 -25.37 3.63
C SER A 168 -13.28 -24.35 3.56
N ALA A 169 -14.43 -24.68 4.15
CA ALA A 169 -15.59 -23.78 4.20
C ALA A 169 -15.28 -22.52 5.04
N GLU A 170 -14.61 -22.67 6.18
CA GLU A 170 -14.25 -21.55 7.04
C GLU A 170 -13.22 -20.61 6.37
N ALA A 171 -12.21 -21.16 5.69
CA ALA A 171 -11.26 -20.37 4.91
C ALA A 171 -11.92 -19.68 3.70
N ALA A 172 -12.86 -20.35 3.03
CA ALA A 172 -13.64 -19.78 1.93
C ALA A 172 -14.56 -18.64 2.42
N MET A 173 -15.21 -18.80 3.57
CA MET A 173 -16.01 -17.76 4.22
C MET A 173 -15.15 -16.59 4.70
N ALA A 174 -13.98 -16.84 5.29
CA ALA A 174 -13.05 -15.79 5.67
C ALA A 174 -12.52 -15.00 4.45
N ALA A 175 -12.22 -15.70 3.35
CA ALA A 175 -11.84 -15.09 2.09
C ALA A 175 -13.00 -14.33 1.43
N ALA A 176 -14.24 -14.79 1.59
CA ALA A 176 -15.44 -14.09 1.14
C ALA A 176 -15.71 -12.83 1.98
N ARG A 177 -15.55 -12.90 3.31
CA ARG A 177 -15.64 -11.75 4.22
C ARG A 177 -14.58 -10.69 3.92
N ALA A 178 -13.36 -11.12 3.59
CA ALA A 178 -12.28 -10.22 3.15
C ALA A 178 -12.55 -9.54 1.79
N ARG A 179 -13.61 -9.91 1.06
CA ARG A 179 -14.03 -9.30 -0.21
C ARG A 179 -15.18 -8.32 -0.07
N GLN A 180 -15.73 -8.15 1.13
CA GLN A 180 -16.87 -7.27 1.31
C GLN A 180 -16.43 -5.81 1.23
N PRO A 181 -17.12 -4.96 0.43
CA PRO A 181 -16.92 -3.53 0.49
C PRO A 181 -17.06 -3.03 1.92
N HIS A 182 -15.97 -2.48 2.44
CA HIS A 182 -15.95 -1.89 3.76
C HIS A 182 -15.54 -0.42 3.63
N ILE A 183 -16.40 0.48 4.09
CA ILE A 183 -16.17 1.92 4.03
C ILE A 183 -16.31 2.57 5.41
N ILE A 184 -15.49 3.59 5.64
CA ILE A 184 -15.57 4.44 6.82
C ILE A 184 -16.09 5.80 6.38
N VAL A 185 -17.17 6.27 7.01
CA VAL A 185 -17.85 7.52 6.70
C VAL A 185 -17.48 8.57 7.73
N LEU A 186 -16.77 9.61 7.30
CA LEU A 186 -16.26 10.69 8.13
C LEU A 186 -16.99 12.01 7.82
N GLY A 187 -17.01 12.91 8.79
CA GLY A 187 -17.63 14.23 8.68
C GLY A 187 -18.20 14.65 10.03
N ASP A 188 -18.66 15.90 10.14
CA ASP A 188 -19.22 16.43 11.38
C ASP A 188 -20.64 15.92 11.64
N LYS A 189 -21.20 16.24 12.81
CA LYS A 189 -22.53 15.73 13.22
C LYS A 189 -23.65 16.18 12.26
N GLN A 190 -23.57 17.38 11.70
CA GLN A 190 -24.66 18.02 10.95
C GLN A 190 -24.66 17.76 9.44
N VAL A 191 -23.62 17.10 8.89
CA VAL A 191 -23.49 16.88 7.43
C VAL A 191 -24.44 15.79 6.90
N GLY A 192 -25.16 15.09 7.78
CA GLY A 192 -26.13 14.04 7.41
C GLY A 192 -25.49 12.70 7.08
N LYS A 193 -24.48 12.28 7.85
CA LYS A 193 -23.77 11.01 7.65
C LYS A 193 -24.72 9.81 7.70
N SER A 194 -25.56 9.70 8.72
CA SER A 194 -26.46 8.56 8.90
C SER A 194 -27.42 8.40 7.71
N THR A 195 -27.95 9.50 7.15
CA THR A 195 -28.77 9.46 5.92
C THR A 195 -27.99 8.95 4.70
N VAL A 196 -26.73 9.35 4.56
CA VAL A 196 -25.83 8.85 3.49
C VAL A 196 -25.62 7.35 3.66
N ILE A 197 -25.35 6.90 4.90
CA ILE A 197 -25.14 5.49 5.24
C ILE A 197 -26.38 4.66 4.90
N ASP A 198 -27.56 5.07 5.39
CA ASP A 198 -28.83 4.38 5.15
C ASP A 198 -29.11 4.23 3.65
N THR A 199 -28.83 5.28 2.88
CA THR A 199 -29.04 5.28 1.45
C THR A 199 -28.07 4.34 0.73
N LEU A 200 -26.80 4.32 1.14
CA LEU A 200 -25.81 3.39 0.60
C LEU A 200 -26.16 1.94 0.93
N VAL A 201 -26.60 1.66 2.16
CA VAL A 201 -27.03 0.33 2.59
C VAL A 201 -28.27 -0.12 1.81
N LYS A 202 -29.26 0.75 1.62
CA LYS A 202 -30.44 0.47 0.76
C LYS A 202 -30.02 0.13 -0.68
N LEU A 203 -29.10 0.91 -1.27
CA LEU A 203 -28.59 0.65 -2.62
C LEU A 203 -27.78 -0.65 -2.71
N ALA A 204 -27.03 -0.99 -1.66
CA ALA A 204 -26.28 -2.24 -1.57
C ALA A 204 -27.23 -3.43 -1.53
N ASN A 205 -28.24 -3.38 -0.65
CA ASN A 205 -29.26 -4.41 -0.50
C ASN A 205 -30.05 -4.63 -1.79
N ALA A 206 -30.46 -3.54 -2.47
CA ALA A 206 -31.15 -3.60 -3.75
C ALA A 206 -30.33 -4.31 -4.86
N LYS A 207 -29.00 -4.34 -4.72
CA LYS A 207 -28.08 -4.99 -5.66
C LYS A 207 -27.54 -6.34 -5.16
N GLY A 208 -27.97 -6.80 -3.98
CA GLY A 208 -27.43 -8.02 -3.37
C GLY A 208 -25.95 -7.92 -2.99
N VAL A 209 -25.45 -6.72 -2.69
CA VAL A 209 -24.07 -6.49 -2.25
C VAL A 209 -24.05 -6.31 -0.74
N ASP A 210 -23.27 -7.13 -0.03
CA ASP A 210 -23.05 -6.97 1.40
C ASP A 210 -22.03 -5.85 1.67
N LEU A 211 -22.53 -4.67 2.02
CA LEU A 211 -21.75 -3.46 2.28
C LEU A 211 -21.60 -3.20 3.78
N ARG A 212 -20.37 -3.18 4.27
CA ARG A 212 -20.04 -2.75 5.63
C ARG A 212 -19.77 -1.25 5.66
N VAL A 213 -20.52 -0.54 6.48
CA VAL A 213 -20.39 0.91 6.63
C VAL A 213 -20.24 1.24 8.11
N HIS A 214 -19.24 2.05 8.44
CA HIS A 214 -19.04 2.54 9.79
C HIS A 214 -19.14 4.07 9.82
N GLU A 215 -19.92 4.59 10.76
CA GLU A 215 -20.01 6.02 11.01
C GLU A 215 -18.88 6.46 11.95
N GLY A 216 -18.05 7.39 11.50
CA GLY A 216 -16.94 7.92 12.28
C GLY A 216 -15.74 6.98 12.39
N LEU A 217 -14.75 7.40 13.18
CA LEU A 217 -13.65 6.52 13.58
C LEU A 217 -14.12 5.75 14.83
N PRO A 218 -13.99 4.42 14.87
CA PRO A 218 -14.39 3.65 16.04
C PRO A 218 -13.58 4.11 17.27
N GLU A 219 -14.28 4.34 18.38
CA GLU A 219 -13.67 4.71 19.66
C GLU A 219 -13.33 3.41 20.43
N GLY A 220 -12.05 3.03 20.46
CA GLY A 220 -11.60 1.81 21.15
C GLY A 220 -10.39 1.16 20.48
N CYS A 221 -9.55 0.45 21.24
CA CYS A 221 -8.26 -0.03 20.72
C CYS A 221 -8.34 -1.28 19.84
N ASP A 222 -9.17 -2.27 20.20
CA ASP A 222 -9.04 -3.61 19.62
C ASP A 222 -9.84 -3.80 18.33
N GLU A 223 -11.08 -3.30 18.31
CA GLU A 223 -11.94 -3.35 17.13
C GLU A 223 -11.47 -2.37 16.05
N MET A 224 -10.94 -1.21 16.44
CA MET A 224 -10.43 -0.19 15.51
C MET A 224 -9.34 -0.75 14.59
N ASP A 225 -8.48 -1.63 15.10
CA ASP A 225 -7.39 -2.19 14.32
C ASP A 225 -7.90 -3.07 13.19
N ALA A 226 -8.91 -3.91 13.47
CA ALA A 226 -9.58 -4.74 12.47
C ALA A 226 -10.27 -3.87 11.42
N PHE A 227 -11.05 -2.89 11.86
CA PHE A 227 -11.86 -2.08 10.96
C PHE A 227 -11.02 -1.19 10.04
N VAL A 228 -10.12 -0.40 10.60
CA VAL A 228 -9.34 0.60 9.86
C VAL A 228 -8.43 -0.05 8.82
N THR A 229 -7.95 -1.27 9.07
CA THR A 229 -7.10 -1.99 8.10
C THR A 229 -7.87 -2.76 7.03
N GLN A 230 -9.15 -3.05 7.26
CA GLN A 230 -10.03 -3.70 6.29
C GLN A 230 -10.79 -2.70 5.42
N ALA A 231 -10.81 -1.42 5.80
CA ALA A 231 -11.50 -0.38 5.06
C ALA A 231 -10.90 -0.22 3.65
N SER A 232 -11.75 -0.38 2.63
CA SER A 232 -11.40 -0.26 1.21
C SER A 232 -11.41 1.19 0.71
N ALA A 233 -12.21 2.04 1.33
CA ALA A 233 -12.29 3.47 1.03
C ALA A 233 -12.71 4.27 2.27
N VAL A 234 -12.36 5.55 2.25
CA VAL A 234 -12.83 6.54 3.23
C VAL A 234 -13.74 7.52 2.50
N LEU A 235 -14.96 7.67 3.00
CA LEU A 235 -15.94 8.61 2.47
C LEU A 235 -16.02 9.81 3.42
N VAL A 236 -15.55 10.97 2.98
CA VAL A 236 -15.71 12.23 3.70
C VAL A 236 -16.98 12.92 3.21
N VAL A 237 -17.95 13.07 4.10
CA VAL A 237 -19.20 13.77 3.85
C VAL A 237 -19.05 15.21 4.31
N TRP A 238 -19.36 16.13 3.41
CA TRP A 238 -19.30 17.56 3.63
C TRP A 238 -20.62 18.20 3.25
N ASN A 239 -20.94 19.34 3.86
CA ASN A 239 -22.14 20.12 3.56
C ASN A 239 -21.72 21.57 3.32
N ALA A 240 -21.95 22.06 2.10
CA ALA A 240 -21.59 23.42 1.71
C ALA A 240 -22.24 24.48 2.61
N ALA A 241 -23.44 24.20 3.15
CA ALA A 241 -24.14 25.12 4.05
C ALA A 241 -23.45 25.35 5.39
N LEU A 242 -22.42 24.56 5.72
CA LEU A 242 -21.64 24.69 6.95
C LEU A 242 -20.23 25.24 6.70
N ALA A 243 -19.89 25.57 5.44
CA ALA A 243 -18.57 26.04 5.06
C ALA A 243 -18.12 27.26 5.89
N ASP A 244 -19.04 28.19 6.17
CA ASP A 244 -18.79 29.42 6.92
C ASP A 244 -18.22 29.18 8.33
N THR A 245 -18.54 28.04 8.93
CA THR A 245 -18.09 27.69 10.29
C THR A 245 -16.85 26.82 10.32
N GLY A 246 -16.50 26.19 9.20
CA GLY A 246 -15.59 25.05 9.15
C GLY A 246 -14.26 25.28 8.44
N GLY A 247 -14.12 26.41 7.74
CA GLY A 247 -13.02 26.68 6.81
C GLY A 247 -13.29 26.12 5.41
N THR A 248 -12.28 26.14 4.56
CA THR A 248 -12.42 25.69 3.16
C THR A 248 -12.63 24.18 3.05
N LEU A 249 -13.29 23.69 1.99
CA LEU A 249 -13.44 22.25 1.71
C LEU A 249 -12.11 21.49 1.77
N ARG A 250 -11.02 22.09 1.29
CA ARG A 250 -9.69 21.48 1.31
C ARG A 250 -9.22 21.21 2.74
N GLU A 251 -9.33 22.21 3.61
CA GLU A 251 -8.96 22.10 5.02
C GLU A 251 -9.85 21.10 5.76
N TYR A 252 -11.15 21.11 5.42
CA TYR A 252 -12.12 20.16 5.93
C TYR A 252 -11.73 18.71 5.64
N VAL A 253 -11.49 18.40 4.37
CA VAL A 253 -11.10 17.06 3.92
C VAL A 253 -9.74 16.68 4.50
N ALA A 254 -8.76 17.58 4.48
CA ALA A 254 -7.43 17.33 5.04
C ALA A 254 -7.51 16.97 6.53
N ARG A 255 -8.33 17.68 7.31
CA ARG A 255 -8.54 17.43 8.75
C ARG A 255 -9.07 16.02 8.99
N HIS A 256 -10.11 15.58 8.27
CA HIS A 256 -10.68 14.24 8.45
C HIS A 256 -9.76 13.13 7.92
N VAL A 257 -9.11 13.35 6.78
CA VAL A 257 -8.12 12.39 6.24
C VAL A 257 -6.93 12.25 7.18
N GLN A 258 -6.46 13.35 7.80
CA GLN A 258 -5.38 13.31 8.77
C GLN A 258 -5.77 12.53 10.03
N LYS A 259 -7.00 12.74 10.55
CA LYS A 259 -7.54 11.94 11.67
C LYS A 259 -7.57 10.45 11.32
N TYR A 260 -8.03 10.10 10.12
CA TYR A 260 -8.02 8.71 9.64
C TYR A 260 -6.59 8.15 9.52
N LYS A 261 -5.66 8.89 8.92
CA LYS A 261 -4.26 8.46 8.79
C LYS A 261 -3.60 8.26 10.15
N ALA A 262 -3.90 9.11 11.12
CA ALA A 262 -3.41 8.96 12.49
C ALA A 262 -3.96 7.67 13.13
N ALA A 263 -5.28 7.43 13.03
CA ALA A 263 -5.90 6.21 13.53
C ALA A 263 -5.31 4.95 12.86
N TYR A 264 -5.11 4.98 11.55
CA TYR A 264 -4.49 3.89 10.79
C TYR A 264 -3.05 3.63 11.24
N LYS A 265 -2.24 4.67 11.42
CA LYS A 265 -0.86 4.55 11.90
C LYS A 265 -0.81 3.94 13.31
N SER A 266 -1.69 4.39 14.22
CA SER A 266 -1.80 3.84 15.57
C SER A 266 -2.21 2.37 15.55
N ALA A 267 -3.18 2.00 14.72
CA ALA A 267 -3.60 0.61 14.54
C ALA A 267 -2.49 -0.28 13.97
N ALA A 268 -1.77 0.20 12.96
CA ALA A 268 -0.64 -0.50 12.38
C ALA A 268 0.54 -0.65 13.38
N ALA A 269 0.75 0.33 14.26
CA ALA A 269 1.76 0.25 15.32
C ALA A 269 1.39 -0.78 16.39
N ARG A 270 0.14 -0.81 16.86
CA ARG A 270 -0.35 -1.81 17.82
C ARG A 270 -0.25 -3.24 17.29
N ARG A 271 -0.67 -3.46 16.04
CA ARG A 271 -0.48 -4.77 15.38
C ARG A 271 0.97 -5.20 15.30
N ARG A 272 1.90 -4.26 15.06
CA ARG A 272 3.34 -4.55 15.08
C ARG A 272 3.79 -4.98 16.48
N MET A 273 3.33 -4.29 17.54
CA MET A 273 3.66 -4.67 18.93
C MET A 273 3.11 -6.04 19.32
N ILE A 274 1.83 -6.33 19.02
CA ILE A 274 1.22 -7.64 19.32
C ILE A 274 1.98 -8.75 18.58
N ARG A 275 2.32 -8.54 17.30
CA ARG A 275 3.16 -9.49 16.55
C ARG A 275 4.54 -9.65 17.18
N HIS A 276 5.18 -8.57 17.63
CA HIS A 276 6.52 -8.63 18.23
C HIS A 276 6.57 -9.49 19.49
N ARG A 277 5.49 -9.49 20.29
CA ARG A 277 5.37 -10.30 21.52
C ARG A 277 5.23 -11.80 21.23
N TRP A 278 4.63 -12.17 20.09
CA TRP A 278 4.58 -13.55 19.60
C TRP A 278 5.82 -13.95 18.77
N TRP A 279 6.57 -12.96 18.25
CA TRP A 279 7.72 -13.12 17.37
C TRP A 279 8.94 -13.72 18.05
N TRP A 280 9.18 -13.38 19.32
CA TRP A 280 10.33 -13.89 20.07
C TRP A 280 10.33 -15.43 20.13
N HIS A 281 9.15 -16.06 20.20
CA HIS A 281 9.03 -17.53 20.23
C HIS A 281 9.08 -18.22 18.85
N ARG A 282 9.05 -17.49 17.73
CA ARG A 282 8.95 -18.06 16.35
C ARG A 282 10.00 -17.54 15.36
N TRP A 283 10.95 -16.76 15.87
CA TRP A 283 11.96 -15.94 15.17
C TRP A 283 12.67 -16.64 14.00
N TRP A 284 12.88 -17.96 14.08
CA TRP A 284 13.61 -18.74 13.06
C TRP A 284 12.86 -18.97 11.73
N ARG A 285 11.52 -19.00 11.71
CA ARG A 285 10.75 -19.05 10.44
C ARG A 285 10.49 -17.68 9.82
N TYR A 286 10.81 -16.63 10.57
CA TYR A 286 10.27 -15.30 10.37
C TYR A 286 11.08 -14.42 9.43
N VAL A 287 12.37 -14.71 9.24
CA VAL A 287 13.21 -13.99 8.25
C VAL A 287 12.67 -14.16 6.83
N TRP A 288 12.07 -15.32 6.51
CA TRP A 288 11.46 -15.57 5.20
C TRP A 288 10.12 -14.82 5.01
N GLN A 289 9.32 -14.67 6.08
CA GLN A 289 8.02 -13.98 6.03
C GLN A 289 8.17 -12.44 6.07
N PHE A 290 9.22 -11.93 6.73
CA PHE A 290 9.50 -10.50 6.88
C PHE A 290 9.86 -9.82 5.55
N VAL A 291 10.49 -10.56 4.62
CA VAL A 291 10.75 -10.10 3.25
C VAL A 291 9.44 -10.04 2.44
N VAL A 292 8.50 -10.95 2.66
CA VAL A 292 7.21 -10.95 1.94
C VAL A 292 6.27 -9.84 2.44
N ASP A 293 6.19 -9.60 3.76
CA ASP A 293 5.33 -8.54 4.34
C ASP A 293 5.86 -7.12 4.07
N ARG A 294 7.18 -6.94 3.87
CA ARG A 294 7.77 -5.64 3.49
C ARG A 294 7.65 -5.32 2.00
N TRP A 295 7.36 -6.34 1.18
CA TRP A 295 7.15 -6.22 -0.28
C TRP A 295 5.68 -6.16 -0.69
N PHE A 296 4.77 -6.67 0.13
CA PHE A 296 3.35 -6.48 -0.08
C PHE A 296 2.84 -5.27 0.71
N THR A 297 2.75 -4.16 -0.03
CA THR A 297 1.92 -2.97 0.19
C THR A 297 2.56 -1.88 1.07
N SER A 298 3.16 -0.89 0.38
CA SER A 298 3.37 0.43 0.97
C SER A 298 2.05 0.88 1.60
N PRO A 299 2.02 1.28 2.88
CA PRO A 299 0.80 1.78 3.52
C PRO A 299 0.20 2.99 2.81
N GLU A 300 0.95 3.66 1.92
CA GLU A 300 0.43 4.72 1.06
C GLU A 300 -0.37 4.20 -0.13
N GLU A 301 -0.09 2.99 -0.63
CA GLU A 301 -0.84 2.37 -1.72
C GLU A 301 -2.20 1.83 -1.23
N HIS A 302 -2.38 1.70 0.08
CA HIS A 302 -3.61 1.24 0.74
C HIS A 302 -4.27 2.32 1.59
N ALA A 303 -3.69 3.53 1.64
CA ALA A 303 -4.40 4.70 2.11
C ALA A 303 -5.56 4.93 1.12
N GLY A 304 -6.69 4.30 1.44
CA GLY A 304 -7.81 4.07 0.56
C GLY A 304 -8.22 5.33 -0.20
N ARG A 305 -8.73 5.08 -1.42
CA ARG A 305 -9.33 6.12 -2.26
C ARG A 305 -10.24 6.98 -1.40
N THR A 306 -9.90 8.26 -1.30
CA THR A 306 -10.69 9.21 -0.53
C THR A 306 -11.82 9.68 -1.43
N LEU A 307 -13.03 9.30 -1.07
CA LEU A 307 -14.25 9.77 -1.71
C LEU A 307 -14.73 10.99 -0.93
N VAL A 308 -15.05 12.07 -1.61
CA VAL A 308 -15.60 13.28 -1.01
C VAL A 308 -17.01 13.48 -1.56
N LEU A 309 -18.00 13.50 -0.68
CA LEU A 309 -19.39 13.78 -1.02
C LEU A 309 -19.77 15.16 -0.47
N CYS A 310 -20.05 16.10 -1.37
CA CYS A 310 -20.82 17.30 -1.02
C CYS A 310 -22.30 16.88 -0.97
N ASN A 311 -22.81 16.70 0.25
CA ASN A 311 -24.18 16.29 0.54
C ASN A 311 -25.11 17.51 0.64
N LYS A 312 -26.42 17.28 0.50
CA LYS A 312 -27.48 18.29 0.56
C LYS A 312 -27.42 19.33 -0.57
N THR A 313 -26.99 18.91 -1.77
CA THR A 313 -26.93 19.80 -2.94
C THR A 313 -28.31 20.25 -3.45
N ASP A 314 -29.38 19.64 -2.95
CA ASP A 314 -30.77 20.06 -3.14
C ASP A 314 -31.11 21.34 -2.34
N GLN A 315 -30.40 21.60 -1.26
CA GLN A 315 -30.63 22.77 -0.38
C GLN A 315 -29.68 23.91 -0.69
N MET A 316 -28.44 23.60 -1.06
CA MET A 316 -27.43 24.59 -1.38
C MET A 316 -26.58 24.12 -2.56
N LEU A 317 -26.32 25.02 -3.50
CA LEU A 317 -25.46 24.71 -4.64
C LEU A 317 -24.04 24.39 -4.17
N CYS A 318 -23.42 23.41 -4.84
CA CYS A 318 -22.04 23.05 -4.56
C CYS A 318 -21.10 24.20 -4.97
N PRO A 319 -20.23 24.70 -4.09
CA PRO A 319 -19.30 25.77 -4.42
C PRO A 319 -18.16 25.22 -5.29
N MET A 320 -18.33 25.34 -6.60
CA MET A 320 -17.36 24.88 -7.61
C MET A 320 -15.92 25.37 -7.41
N PRO A 321 -15.64 26.62 -6.96
CA PRO A 321 -14.27 27.09 -6.80
C PRO A 321 -13.46 26.27 -5.80
N GLU A 322 -14.10 25.74 -4.75
CA GLU A 322 -13.42 24.98 -3.70
C GLU A 322 -12.98 23.59 -4.15
N ILE A 323 -13.64 23.03 -5.17
CA ILE A 323 -13.33 21.71 -5.72
C ILE A 323 -11.94 21.72 -6.37
N ALA A 324 -11.54 22.85 -6.98
CA ALA A 324 -10.23 22.99 -7.62
C ALA A 324 -9.06 22.84 -6.63
N GLY A 325 -9.29 23.07 -5.34
CA GLY A 325 -8.31 22.92 -4.27
C GLY A 325 -8.11 21.49 -3.76
N LEU A 326 -8.96 20.53 -4.17
CA LEU A 326 -8.83 19.14 -3.75
C LEU A 326 -7.64 18.45 -4.43
N GLN A 327 -6.99 17.53 -3.72
CA GLN A 327 -5.93 16.70 -4.29
C GLN A 327 -6.47 15.85 -5.44
N LYS A 328 -5.64 15.61 -6.47
CA LYS A 328 -6.01 14.81 -7.65
C LYS A 328 -6.47 13.39 -7.32
N ASP A 329 -6.05 12.87 -6.18
CA ASP A 329 -6.38 11.53 -5.70
C ASP A 329 -7.74 11.45 -4.99
N ASN A 330 -8.35 12.60 -4.69
CA ASN A 330 -9.68 12.67 -4.09
C ASN A 330 -10.74 12.61 -5.19
N LEU A 331 -11.68 11.68 -5.08
CA LEU A 331 -12.82 11.62 -5.98
C LEU A 331 -13.98 12.41 -5.39
N PHE A 332 -14.34 13.51 -6.02
CA PHE A 332 -15.42 14.38 -5.58
C PHE A 332 -16.75 14.04 -6.26
N LEU A 333 -17.83 14.04 -5.49
CA LEU A 333 -19.21 13.89 -5.94
C LEU A 333 -20.10 14.94 -5.25
N ALA A 334 -20.97 15.58 -6.02
CA ALA A 334 -22.03 16.44 -5.51
C ALA A 334 -23.35 15.65 -5.55
N GLY A 335 -24.10 15.63 -4.46
CA GLY A 335 -25.37 14.91 -4.40
C GLY A 335 -26.18 15.19 -3.13
N SER A 336 -27.30 14.49 -3.01
CA SER A 336 -28.13 14.56 -1.81
C SER A 336 -28.65 13.18 -1.46
N ALA A 337 -28.29 12.71 -0.27
CA ALA A 337 -28.77 11.43 0.22
C ALA A 337 -30.29 11.45 0.45
N ARG A 338 -30.84 12.59 0.84
CA ARG A 338 -32.29 12.74 1.12
C ARG A 338 -33.13 12.56 -0.14
N SER A 339 -32.73 13.18 -1.25
CA SER A 339 -33.42 13.05 -2.54
C SER A 339 -32.94 11.85 -3.37
N GLY A 340 -31.86 11.19 -2.96
CA GLY A 340 -31.20 10.13 -3.73
C GLY A 340 -30.36 10.62 -4.91
N THR A 341 -30.22 11.94 -5.11
CA THR A 341 -29.46 12.54 -6.22
C THR A 341 -28.00 12.09 -6.18
N ASN A 342 -27.53 11.49 -7.29
CA ASN A 342 -26.17 10.96 -7.46
C ASN A 342 -25.72 9.86 -6.48
N MET A 343 -26.61 9.33 -5.63
CA MET A 343 -26.27 8.27 -4.67
C MET A 343 -25.94 6.94 -5.36
N SER A 344 -26.57 6.63 -6.49
CA SER A 344 -26.22 5.48 -7.32
C SER A 344 -24.81 5.59 -7.91
N ALA A 345 -24.38 6.80 -8.28
CA ALA A 345 -23.02 7.04 -8.80
C ALA A 345 -21.98 6.90 -7.68
N LEU A 346 -22.27 7.46 -6.50
CA LEU A 346 -21.45 7.28 -5.30
C LEU A 346 -21.30 5.79 -4.96
N PHE A 347 -22.41 5.04 -4.93
CA PHE A 347 -22.38 3.61 -4.63
C PHE A 347 -21.51 2.83 -5.63
N ARG A 348 -21.63 3.10 -6.94
CA ARG A 348 -20.75 2.47 -7.95
C ARG A 348 -19.27 2.74 -7.70
N ARG A 349 -18.91 3.92 -7.17
CA ARG A 349 -17.54 4.25 -6.80
C ARG A 349 -17.10 3.50 -5.56
N VAL A 350 -17.94 3.42 -4.53
CA VAL A 350 -17.70 2.59 -3.34
C VAL A 350 -17.43 1.13 -3.72
N GLU A 351 -18.31 0.57 -4.55
CA GLU A 351 -18.18 -0.79 -5.08
C GLU A 351 -16.86 -1.00 -5.85
N ALA A 352 -16.49 -0.03 -6.71
CA ALA A 352 -15.23 -0.07 -7.45
C ALA A 352 -13.98 0.07 -6.57
N CYS A 353 -14.08 0.72 -5.41
CA CYS A 353 -13.00 0.82 -4.41
C CYS A 353 -12.83 -0.47 -3.62
N ALA A 354 -13.92 -1.18 -3.39
CA ALA A 354 -13.92 -2.46 -2.70
C ALA A 354 -13.48 -3.64 -3.57
N ALA A 355 -13.61 -3.53 -4.88
CA ALA A 355 -13.17 -4.58 -5.78
C ALA A 355 -11.67 -4.87 -5.55
N PRO A 356 -11.29 -6.13 -5.26
CA PRO A 356 -9.91 -6.46 -4.88
C PRO A 356 -8.92 -5.97 -5.92
N ALA A 357 -7.87 -5.29 -5.46
CA ALA A 357 -6.82 -4.72 -6.29
C ALA A 357 -6.19 -5.73 -7.27
N LYS A 358 -6.40 -7.04 -7.11
CA LYS A 358 -6.03 -8.08 -8.09
C LYS A 358 -6.63 -7.86 -9.48
N ARG A 359 -7.80 -7.21 -9.61
CA ARG A 359 -8.35 -6.85 -10.94
C ARG A 359 -7.59 -5.69 -11.58
N TRP A 360 -7.06 -4.78 -10.78
CA TRP A 360 -6.20 -3.68 -11.23
C TRP A 360 -4.76 -4.15 -11.49
N ARG A 361 -4.21 -5.00 -10.62
CA ARG A 361 -2.88 -5.58 -10.78
C ARG A 361 -2.81 -6.57 -11.94
N ARG A 362 -3.79 -7.42 -12.25
CA ARG A 362 -3.72 -8.21 -13.51
C ARG A 362 -3.87 -7.36 -14.78
N SER A 363 -4.55 -6.22 -14.69
CA SER A 363 -4.56 -5.22 -15.76
C SER A 363 -3.22 -4.46 -15.90
N LEU A 364 -2.35 -4.47 -14.88
CA LEU A 364 -1.06 -3.76 -14.87
C LEU A 364 0.17 -4.69 -14.95
N LEU A 365 0.10 -5.90 -14.38
CA LEU A 365 1.11 -6.97 -14.37
C LEU A 365 0.87 -8.05 -15.43
N GLY A 366 -0.31 -8.12 -16.04
CA GLY A 366 -0.47 -8.81 -17.33
C GLY A 366 -0.02 -7.96 -18.52
N LYS A 367 0.60 -6.80 -18.24
CA LYS A 367 1.06 -5.79 -19.20
C LYS A 367 2.49 -5.28 -18.92
N LEU A 368 3.21 -5.92 -18.00
CA LEU A 368 4.67 -5.82 -17.83
C LEU A 368 5.25 -7.15 -18.29
#